data_AF-A0A356RHX7-F1
#
_entry.id   AF-A0A356RHX7-F1
#
_cell.length_a   1.000
_cell.length_b   1.000
_cell.length_c   1.000
_cell.angle_alpha   90.00
_cell.angle_beta   90.00
_cell.angle_gamma   90.00
#
_symmetry.space_group_name_H-M   'P 1'
#
loop_
_entity.id
_entity.type
_entity.pdbx_description
1 polymer ?
#
loop_
_entity_poly.entity_id
_entity_poly.type
_entity_poly.pdbx_seq_one_letter_code
_entity_poly.pdbx_strand_id
1 'polypeptide(L)'
;MLQPDSIYRLRKEFRGHLEEFYTQLNLAPPYHSIEKAVQHFSNTLRTKPEEFRQGLLHDAKTKWAIFQEVFVASGLQKKHRGIIEPLALSSTYSPSAGSPESRRFLKNFSPQSQENTTNGASHTDAPDPSPPE
;
A
#
# COMPACT_ATOMS: atom_id res chain seq x y z
N MET A 1 -20.75 9.97 24.42
CA MET A 1 -19.30 9.76 24.48
C MET A 1 -18.77 9.76 23.06
N LEU A 2 -18.01 10.77 22.65
CA LEU A 2 -17.38 10.79 21.33
C LEU A 2 -16.28 9.72 21.33
N GLN A 3 -16.60 8.53 20.85
CA GLN A 3 -15.59 7.55 20.45
C GLN A 3 -14.62 8.31 19.54
N PRO A 4 -13.32 8.42 19.89
CA PRO A 4 -12.37 9.11 19.03
C PRO A 4 -12.48 8.50 17.64
N ASP A 5 -12.76 9.33 16.63
CA ASP A 5 -13.01 8.92 15.25
C ASP A 5 -12.14 7.71 14.90
N SER A 6 -12.76 6.56 14.62
CA SER A 6 -12.08 5.33 14.20
C SER A 6 -11.09 5.64 13.06
N ILE A 7 -11.45 6.59 12.20
CA ILE A 7 -10.59 7.21 11.17
C ILE A 7 -9.33 7.84 11.77
N TYR A 8 -9.43 8.68 12.80
CA TYR A 8 -8.28 9.33 13.42
C TYR A 8 -7.28 8.31 13.99
N ARG A 9 -7.79 7.26 14.66
CA ARG A 9 -6.95 6.16 15.18
C ARG A 9 -6.23 5.43 14.05
N LEU A 10 -6.97 4.97 13.04
CA LEU A 10 -6.40 4.26 11.89
C LEU A 10 -5.40 5.12 11.12
N ARG A 11 -5.66 6.42 11.01
CA ARG A 11 -4.77 7.40 10.37
C ARG A 11 -3.43 7.52 11.09
N LYS A 12 -3.48 7.61 12.42
CA LYS A 12 -2.27 7.70 13.26
C LYS A 12 -1.46 6.41 13.20
N GLU A 13 -2.11 5.25 13.23
CA GLU A 13 -1.44 3.96 13.06
C GLU A 13 -0.76 3.85 11.69
N PHE A 14 -1.47 4.16 10.62
CA PHE A 14 -0.92 4.11 9.26
C PHE A 14 0.32 5.00 9.12
N ARG A 15 0.23 6.25 9.59
CA ARG A 15 1.36 7.18 9.57
C ARG A 15 2.55 6.65 10.39
N GLY A 16 2.31 6.14 11.59
CA GLY A 16 3.35 5.59 12.45
C GLY A 16 4.08 4.42 11.79
N HIS A 17 3.37 3.52 11.12
CA HIS A 17 4.01 2.42 10.39
C HIS A 17 4.85 2.90 9.19
N LEU A 18 4.45 3.97 8.50
CA LEU A 18 5.25 4.56 7.43
C LEU A 18 6.52 5.21 7.98
N GLU A 19 6.40 6.01 9.04
CA GLU A 19 7.55 6.67 9.69
C GLU A 19 8.54 5.62 10.22
N GLU A 20 8.04 4.56 10.86
CA GLU A 20 8.87 3.45 11.34
C GLU A 20 9.55 2.70 10.18
N PHE A 21 8.83 2.43 9.08
CA PHE A 21 9.39 1.78 7.89
C PHE A 21 10.57 2.57 7.31
N TYR A 22 10.41 3.87 7.09
CA TYR A 22 11.50 4.71 6.56
C TYR A 22 12.67 4.85 7.55
N THR A 23 12.37 4.92 8.86
CA THR A 23 13.40 4.98 9.91
C THR A 23 14.23 3.70 9.94
N GLN A 24 13.61 2.51 9.82
CA GLN A 24 14.31 1.23 9.78
C GLN A 24 15.17 1.08 8.52
N LEU A 25 14.76 1.71 7.41
CA LEU A 25 15.56 1.79 6.18
C LEU A 25 16.69 2.83 6.27
N ASN A 26 16.83 3.54 7.38
CA ASN A 26 17.73 4.68 7.54
C ASN A 26 17.53 5.74 6.44
N LEU A 27 16.27 5.92 6.01
CA LEU A 27 15.86 6.87 4.99
C LEU A 27 15.07 8.01 5.62
N ALA A 28 15.27 9.22 5.10
CA ALA A 28 14.44 10.35 5.47
C ALA A 28 12.98 10.09 4.99
N PRO A 29 11.99 10.08 5.89
CA PRO A 29 10.61 9.85 5.50
C PRO A 29 10.13 10.97 4.56
N PRO A 30 9.52 10.65 3.41
CA PRO A 30 8.99 11.64 2.48
C PRO A 30 7.67 12.20 3.03
N TYR A 31 7.74 13.08 4.03
CA TYR A 31 6.58 13.60 4.77
C TYR A 31 5.43 14.06 3.86
N HIS A 32 5.73 14.78 2.79
CA HIS A 32 4.69 15.22 1.85
C HIS A 32 3.93 14.05 1.18
N SER A 33 4.64 12.99 0.81
CA SER A 33 4.02 11.81 0.20
C SER A 33 3.27 10.97 1.24
N ILE A 34 3.81 10.88 2.46
CA ILE A 34 3.14 10.24 3.60
C ILE A 34 1.82 10.95 3.90
N GLU A 35 1.83 12.27 4.03
CA GLU A 35 0.62 13.05 4.31
C GLU A 35 -0.43 12.87 3.20
N LYS A 36 -0.01 12.82 1.92
CA LYS A 36 -0.92 12.50 0.80
C LYS A 36 -1.53 11.10 0.93
N ALA A 37 -0.74 10.08 1.28
CA ALA A 37 -1.23 8.72 1.50
C ALA A 37 -2.22 8.67 2.66
N VAL A 38 -1.87 9.31 3.78
CA VAL A 38 -2.67 9.42 4.99
C VAL A 38 -3.99 10.14 4.72
N GLN A 39 -3.97 11.22 3.93
CA GLN A 39 -5.16 11.94 3.50
C GLN A 39 -6.04 11.10 2.58
N HIS A 40 -5.44 10.38 1.62
CA HIS A 40 -6.17 9.48 0.74
C HIS A 40 -6.85 8.36 1.53
N PHE A 41 -6.13 7.73 2.47
CA PHE A 41 -6.67 6.72 3.38
C PHE A 41 -7.87 7.25 4.18
N SER A 42 -7.74 8.45 4.76
CA SER A 42 -8.82 9.10 5.49
C SER A 42 -10.06 9.31 4.61
N ASN A 43 -9.87 9.81 3.38
CA ASN A 43 -10.97 10.02 2.43
C ASN A 43 -11.66 8.70 2.07
N THR A 44 -10.89 7.63 1.82
CA THR A 44 -11.42 6.28 1.57
C THR A 44 -12.26 5.80 2.75
N LEU A 45 -11.79 5.94 3.99
CA LEU A 45 -12.57 5.54 5.18
C LEU A 45 -13.83 6.37 5.40
N ARG A 46 -13.81 7.66 5.04
CA ARG A 46 -15.00 8.53 5.14
C ARG A 46 -16.15 8.04 4.25
N THR A 47 -15.84 7.39 3.13
CA THR A 47 -16.85 6.80 2.22
C THR A 47 -17.35 5.42 2.68
N LYS A 48 -16.76 4.83 3.72
CA LYS A 48 -17.15 3.51 4.26
C LYS A 48 -18.09 3.66 5.46
N PRO A 49 -18.96 2.68 5.71
CA PRO A 49 -19.85 2.69 6.87
C PRO A 49 -19.06 2.61 8.18
N GLU A 50 -19.64 3.14 9.27
CA GLU A 50 -18.98 3.16 10.59
C GLU A 50 -18.67 1.74 11.07
N GLU A 51 -19.55 0.76 10.85
CA GLU A 51 -19.29 -0.63 11.27
C GLU A 51 -18.05 -1.20 10.59
N PHE A 52 -17.79 -0.84 9.33
CA PHE A 52 -16.58 -1.24 8.63
C PHE A 52 -15.34 -0.56 9.22
N ARG A 53 -15.43 0.74 9.56
CA ARG A 53 -14.34 1.48 10.21
C ARG A 53 -14.00 0.94 11.59
N GLN A 54 -15.01 0.58 12.38
CA GLN A 54 -14.83 -0.04 13.70
C GLN A 54 -14.29 -1.47 13.55
N GLY A 55 -14.83 -2.25 12.61
CA GLY A 55 -14.34 -3.59 12.30
C GLY A 55 -12.86 -3.60 11.91
N LEU A 56 -12.41 -2.60 11.15
CA LEU A 56 -10.99 -2.40 10.78
C LEU A 56 -10.04 -2.24 11.98
N LEU A 57 -10.51 -1.73 13.12
CA LEU A 57 -9.69 -1.63 14.32
C LEU A 57 -9.34 -3.01 14.88
N HIS A 58 -10.20 -4.01 14.63
CA HIS A 58 -10.06 -5.38 15.14
C HIS A 58 -9.59 -6.37 14.05
N ASP A 59 -9.87 -6.09 12.78
CA ASP A 59 -9.44 -6.91 11.65
C ASP A 59 -8.10 -6.42 11.08
N ALA A 60 -7.02 -6.99 11.61
CA ALA A 60 -5.67 -6.67 11.15
C ALA A 60 -5.44 -7.04 9.67
N LYS A 61 -6.08 -8.10 9.15
CA LYS A 61 -5.84 -8.57 7.78
C LYS A 61 -6.42 -7.57 6.77
N THR A 62 -7.68 -7.19 6.99
CA THR A 62 -8.40 -6.21 6.18
C THR A 62 -7.74 -4.84 6.31
N LYS A 63 -7.32 -4.44 7.51
CA LYS A 63 -6.57 -3.19 7.74
C LYS A 63 -5.29 -3.13 6.92
N TRP A 64 -4.49 -4.20 6.94
CA TRP A 64 -3.26 -4.28 6.17
C TRP A 64 -3.49 -4.24 4.66
N ALA A 65 -4.54 -4.88 4.16
CA ALA A 65 -4.88 -4.83 2.74
C ALA A 65 -5.14 -3.38 2.28
N ILE A 66 -5.90 -2.60 3.05
CA ILE A 66 -6.17 -1.19 2.73
C ILE A 66 -4.91 -0.34 2.84
N PHE A 67 -4.07 -0.56 3.87
CA PHE A 67 -2.80 0.14 3.99
C PHE A 67 -1.89 -0.08 2.78
N GLN A 68 -1.83 -1.30 2.26
CA GLN A 68 -1.07 -1.61 1.05
C GLN A 68 -1.66 -0.95 -0.18
N GLU A 69 -2.98 -1.01 -0.38
CA GLU A 69 -3.66 -0.36 -1.50
C GLU A 69 -3.37 1.14 -1.54
N VAL A 70 -3.52 1.83 -0.40
CA VAL A 70 -3.26 3.27 -0.31
C VAL A 70 -1.77 3.60 -0.46
N PHE A 71 -0.88 2.76 0.04
CA PHE A 71 0.56 2.92 -0.17
C PHE A 71 0.93 2.87 -1.66
N VAL A 72 0.35 1.93 -2.40
CA VAL A 72 0.53 1.80 -3.86
C VAL A 72 -0.07 3.01 -4.59
N ALA A 73 -1.33 3.36 -4.28
CA ALA A 73 -2.07 4.46 -4.91
C ALA A 73 -1.44 5.84 -4.67
N SER A 74 -0.83 6.05 -3.50
CA SER A 74 -0.11 7.30 -3.18
C SER A 74 1.23 7.44 -3.89
N GLY A 75 1.73 6.37 -4.51
CA GLY A 75 3.01 6.36 -5.22
C GLY A 75 4.24 6.26 -4.30
N LEU A 76 4.06 5.97 -3.00
CA LEU A 76 5.17 5.79 -2.06
C LEU A 76 6.10 4.64 -2.49
N GLN A 77 5.56 3.60 -3.12
CA GLN A 77 6.31 2.49 -3.74
C GLN A 77 7.32 2.94 -4.81
N LYS A 78 7.10 4.09 -5.47
CA LYS A 78 8.04 4.64 -6.47
C LYS A 78 9.14 5.46 -5.80
N LYS A 79 8.89 5.95 -4.58
CA LYS A 79 9.82 6.79 -3.85
C LYS A 79 10.92 5.93 -3.26
N HIS A 80 12.17 6.35 -3.46
CA HIS A 80 13.36 5.60 -3.03
C HIS A 80 13.42 4.15 -3.57
N ARG A 81 12.68 3.83 -4.65
CA ARG A 81 12.65 2.47 -5.23
C ARG A 81 14.06 1.95 -5.51
N GLY A 82 14.93 2.73 -6.13
CA GLY A 82 16.30 2.30 -6.44
C GLY A 82 17.16 1.96 -5.22
N ILE A 83 16.74 2.36 -4.01
CA ILE A 83 17.40 2.02 -2.74
C ILE A 83 16.65 0.88 -2.04
N ILE A 84 15.31 0.89 -2.04
CA ILE A 84 14.49 -0.08 -1.31
C ILE A 84 14.35 -1.40 -2.07
N GLU A 85 14.25 -1.38 -3.39
CA GLU A 85 14.17 -2.57 -4.25
C GLU A 85 15.37 -3.53 -4.06
N PRO A 86 16.63 -3.08 -4.12
CA PRO A 86 17.75 -3.97 -3.83
C PRO A 86 17.75 -4.46 -2.37
N LEU A 87 17.24 -3.69 -1.41
CA LEU A 87 17.06 -4.14 -0.02
C LEU A 87 15.93 -5.15 0.14
N ALA A 88 14.90 -5.10 -0.71
CA ALA A 88 13.81 -6.07 -0.74
C ALA A 88 14.23 -7.39 -1.40
N LEU A 89 15.14 -7.31 -2.39
CA LEU A 89 15.69 -8.46 -3.10
C LEU A 89 16.85 -9.12 -2.35
N SER A 90 17.71 -8.32 -1.72
CA SER A 90 18.75 -8.82 -0.85
C SER A 90 18.08 -9.18 0.47
N SER A 91 18.03 -10.46 0.82
CA SER A 91 17.49 -10.94 2.11
C SER A 91 18.27 -10.43 3.35
N THR A 92 19.20 -9.48 3.14
CA THR A 92 19.98 -8.72 4.11
C THR A 92 19.14 -7.78 4.97
N TYR A 93 17.87 -7.53 4.62
CA TYR A 93 16.92 -6.94 5.56
C TYR A 93 16.67 -7.96 6.68
N SER A 94 17.48 -7.86 7.73
CA SER A 94 17.58 -8.89 8.76
C SER A 94 16.17 -9.24 9.29
N PRO A 95 15.74 -10.51 9.22
CA PRO A 95 14.46 -10.95 9.78
C PRO A 95 14.34 -10.71 11.29
N SER A 96 15.42 -10.26 11.95
CA SER A 96 15.49 -9.86 13.35
C SER A 96 15.47 -8.35 13.63
N ALA A 97 15.59 -7.46 12.62
CA ALA A 97 15.80 -6.01 12.84
C ALA A 97 14.62 -5.11 12.46
N GLY A 98 13.62 -5.64 11.73
CA GLY A 98 12.44 -4.87 11.33
C GLY A 98 11.14 -5.44 11.90
N SER A 99 10.24 -4.55 12.33
CA SER A 99 8.89 -4.92 12.75
C SER A 99 8.18 -5.76 11.66
N PRO A 100 7.35 -6.76 12.03
CA PRO A 100 6.58 -7.55 11.05
C PRO A 100 5.76 -6.67 10.08
N GLU A 101 5.39 -5.48 10.51
CA GLU A 101 4.67 -4.45 9.76
C GLU A 101 5.52 -3.87 8.62
N SER A 102 6.78 -3.49 8.88
CA SER A 102 7.69 -2.96 7.86
C SER A 102 7.95 -3.96 6.73
N ARG A 103 8.03 -5.25 7.07
CA ARG A 103 8.18 -6.34 6.08
C ARG A 103 6.99 -6.41 5.12
N ARG A 104 5.78 -6.02 5.55
CA ARG A 104 4.60 -5.98 4.67
C ARG A 104 4.72 -4.86 3.63
N PHE A 105 5.26 -3.70 4.01
CA PHE A 105 5.51 -2.63 3.05
C PHE A 105 6.62 -2.97 2.06
N LEU A 106 7.67 -3.67 2.53
CA LEU A 106 8.79 -4.10 1.68
C LEU A 106 8.34 -5.00 0.51
N LYS A 107 7.31 -5.83 0.71
CA LYS A 107 6.73 -6.67 -0.36
C LYS A 107 6.20 -5.87 -1.55
N ASN A 108 5.80 -4.61 -1.37
CA ASN A 108 5.34 -3.77 -2.48
C ASN A 108 6.47 -3.34 -3.41
N PHE A 109 7.74 -3.54 -3.02
CA PHE A 109 8.93 -3.24 -3.83
C PHE A 109 9.50 -4.47 -4.54
N SER A 110 8.93 -5.66 -4.32
CA SER A 110 9.34 -6.86 -5.03
C SER A 110 8.79 -6.89 -6.46
N PRO A 111 9.57 -7.36 -7.46
CA PRO A 111 9.18 -7.34 -8.87
C PRO A 111 7.89 -8.13 -9.19
N GLN A 112 7.51 -9.11 -8.36
CA GLN A 112 6.25 -9.85 -8.49
C GLN A 112 5.00 -9.00 -8.18
N SER A 113 5.13 -7.89 -7.46
CA SER A 113 3.99 -7.03 -7.08
C SER A 113 3.55 -6.09 -8.20
N GLN A 114 4.30 -5.99 -9.32
CA GLN A 114 3.99 -5.09 -10.44
C GLN A 114 3.27 -5.76 -11.62
N GLU A 115 3.11 -7.09 -11.64
CA GLU A 115 2.58 -7.80 -12.82
C GLU A 115 1.06 -7.74 -13.00
N ASN A 116 0.31 -7.04 -12.12
CA ASN A 116 -1.16 -7.13 -12.12
C ASN A 116 -1.92 -5.83 -12.44
N THR A 117 -1.29 -4.81 -13.07
CA THR A 117 -2.00 -3.57 -13.44
C THR A 117 -1.81 -3.14 -14.91
N THR A 118 -1.28 -4.01 -15.77
CA THR A 118 -1.08 -3.67 -17.19
C THR A 118 -1.58 -4.70 -18.21
N ASN A 119 -2.34 -5.72 -17.79
CA ASN A 119 -3.01 -6.64 -18.73
C ASN A 119 -4.53 -6.48 -18.66
N GLY A 120 -4.98 -5.26 -18.97
CA GLY A 120 -6.39 -4.90 -19.14
C GLY A 120 -6.56 -4.06 -20.40
N ALA A 121 -5.88 -4.41 -21.49
CA ALA A 121 -6.19 -3.95 -22.83
C ALA A 121 -6.58 -5.17 -23.66
N SER A 122 -7.80 -5.65 -23.45
CA SER A 122 -8.47 -6.55 -24.37
C SER A 122 -8.71 -5.80 -25.67
N HIS A 123 -7.73 -5.83 -26.59
CA HIS A 123 -8.01 -5.62 -28.00
C HIS A 123 -8.50 -6.97 -28.52
N THR A 124 -9.81 -7.18 -28.45
CA THR A 124 -10.49 -8.25 -29.16
C THR A 124 -10.42 -7.90 -30.64
N ASP A 125 -9.30 -8.23 -31.28
CA ASP A 125 -9.22 -8.32 -32.73
C ASP A 125 -10.01 -9.57 -33.12
N ALA A 126 -11.22 -9.36 -33.63
CA ALA A 126 -12.11 -10.41 -34.06
C ALA A 126 -11.48 -11.21 -35.20
N PRO A 127 -11.68 -12.54 -35.28
CA PRO A 127 -11.23 -13.31 -36.41
C PRO A 127 -12.03 -12.90 -37.66
N ASP A 128 -11.34 -12.42 -38.68
CA ASP A 128 -11.80 -12.33 -40.07
C ASP A 128 -12.31 -13.71 -40.53
N PRO A 129 -13.61 -13.89 -40.82
CA PRO A 129 -14.06 -15.04 -41.57
C PRO A 129 -14.00 -14.72 -43.07
N SER A 130 -13.12 -15.47 -43.74
CA SER A 130 -12.92 -15.59 -45.19
C SER A 130 -14.22 -15.77 -46.04
N PRO A 131 -14.14 -15.68 -47.39
CA PRO A 131 -15.11 -15.07 -48.31
C PRO A 131 -16.21 -16.04 -48.81
N PRO A 132 -17.18 -15.59 -49.64
CA PRO A 132 -17.08 -15.85 -51.10
C PRO A 132 -17.78 -14.83 -52.03
N GLU A 133 -17.28 -14.69 -53.27
CA GLU A 133 -18.05 -14.74 -54.54
C GLU A 133 -17.08 -14.85 -55.74
#